data_AF-A0AAY3ZZG4-F1
#
_entry.id   AF-A0AAY3ZZG4-F1
#
_cell.length_a   1.000
_cell.length_b   1.000
_cell.length_c   1.000
_cell.angle_alpha   90.00
_cell.angle_beta   90.00
_cell.angle_gamma   90.00
#
_symmetry.space_group_name_H-M   'P 1'
#
loop_
_entity.id
_entity.type
_entity.pdbx_description
1 polymer ?
#
loop_
_entity_poly.entity_id
_entity_poly.type
_entity_poly.pdbx_seq_one_letter_code
_entity_poly.pdbx_strand_id
1 'polypeptide(L)'
;MRFSWGTLILSALLTVTIVQGLDYRRPTKVLTKCCKRVSNATIPKITAYREQMAFSPCVEAVVLYSDKKQFCTDPRAPWLPESLKGVPKIS
;
A
#
# COMPACT_ATOMS: atom_id res chain seq x y z
N MET A 1 -14.99 -38.96 -50.69
CA MET A 1 -14.19 -38.14 -49.75
C MET A 1 -14.50 -38.62 -48.34
N ARG A 2 -13.62 -39.37 -47.70
CA ARG A 2 -13.80 -39.90 -46.32
C ARG A 2 -13.05 -38.99 -45.37
N PHE A 3 -13.74 -38.01 -44.78
CA PHE A 3 -13.19 -37.25 -43.67
C PHE A 3 -13.15 -38.17 -42.45
N SER A 4 -11.95 -38.64 -42.11
CA SER A 4 -11.72 -39.53 -40.97
C SER A 4 -12.03 -38.76 -39.69
N TRP A 5 -12.93 -39.27 -38.86
CA TRP A 5 -13.23 -38.67 -37.55
C TRP A 5 -11.98 -38.46 -36.68
N GLY A 6 -10.92 -39.25 -36.92
CA GLY A 6 -9.63 -39.09 -36.23
C GLY A 6 -8.93 -37.75 -36.48
N THR A 7 -9.09 -37.13 -37.65
CA THR A 7 -8.46 -35.82 -37.94
C THR A 7 -9.23 -34.64 -37.34
N LEU A 8 -10.52 -34.79 -37.05
CA LEU A 8 -11.33 -33.76 -36.38
C LEU A 8 -11.05 -33.70 -34.87
N ILE A 9 -10.72 -34.83 -34.24
CA ILE A 9 -10.43 -34.88 -32.80
C ILE A 9 -9.02 -34.33 -32.49
N LEU A 10 -8.05 -34.57 -33.38
CA LEU A 10 -6.68 -34.07 -33.21
C LEU A 10 -6.58 -32.53 -33.33
N SER A 11 -7.42 -31.90 -34.16
CA SER A 11 -7.42 -30.44 -34.32
C SER A 11 -8.09 -29.70 -33.17
N ALA A 12 -9.02 -30.36 -32.45
CA ALA A 12 -9.68 -29.79 -31.28
C ALA A 12 -8.77 -29.71 -30.05
N LEU A 13 -7.77 -30.58 -29.94
CA LEU A 13 -6.81 -30.61 -28.81
C LEU A 13 -5.70 -29.55 -28.92
N LEU A 14 -5.40 -29.07 -30.14
CA LEU A 14 -4.30 -28.14 -30.41
C LEU A 14 -4.66 -26.66 -30.23
N THR A 15 -5.95 -26.31 -30.04
CA THR A 15 -6.40 -24.90 -29.97
C THR A 15 -6.57 -24.35 -28.56
N VAL A 16 -6.38 -25.15 -27.50
CA VAL A 16 -6.78 -24.78 -26.13
C VAL A 16 -5.68 -24.12 -25.27
N THR A 17 -4.44 -23.98 -25.73
CA THR A 17 -3.33 -23.63 -24.81
C THR A 17 -2.88 -22.16 -24.76
N ILE A 18 -3.48 -21.22 -25.51
CA ILE A 18 -2.92 -19.86 -25.63
C ILE A 18 -3.86 -18.77 -25.10
N VAL A 19 -4.41 -18.90 -23.88
CA VAL A 19 -5.08 -17.75 -23.24
C VAL A 19 -4.84 -17.72 -21.74
N GLN A 20 -3.58 -17.65 -21.29
CA GLN A 20 -3.28 -17.26 -19.90
C GLN A 20 -2.04 -16.34 -19.81
N GLY A 21 -1.99 -15.34 -20.69
CA GLY A 21 -1.23 -14.12 -20.45
C GLY A 21 -2.12 -13.10 -19.77
N LEU A 22 -2.76 -13.45 -18.65
CA LEU A 22 -3.47 -12.47 -17.83
C LEU A 22 -2.44 -11.48 -17.32
N ASP A 23 -2.37 -10.32 -17.99
CA ASP A 23 -1.78 -9.04 -17.57
C ASP A 23 -1.33 -9.07 -16.11
N TYR A 24 -0.13 -9.61 -15.84
CA TYR A 24 0.52 -9.42 -14.56
C TYR A 24 1.07 -7.99 -14.58
N ARG A 25 0.16 -7.01 -14.51
CA ARG A 25 0.50 -5.61 -14.33
C ARG A 25 1.12 -5.47 -12.95
N ARG A 26 2.43 -5.69 -12.88
CA ARG A 26 3.21 -5.13 -11.78
C ARG A 26 2.96 -3.63 -11.80
N PRO A 27 2.51 -3.03 -10.70
CA PRO A 27 2.43 -1.58 -10.63
C PRO A 27 3.84 -1.03 -10.85
N THR A 28 4.07 -0.38 -12.00
CA THR A 28 5.35 0.24 -12.39
C THR A 28 5.76 1.35 -11.40
N LYS A 29 4.81 1.81 -10.59
CA LYS A 29 5.04 2.70 -9.45
C LYS A 29 4.44 2.05 -8.22
N VAL A 30 5.30 1.50 -7.36
CA VAL A 30 4.95 1.29 -5.97
C VAL A 30 4.70 2.65 -5.36
N LEU A 31 3.43 3.05 -5.24
CA LEU A 31 3.06 4.27 -4.53
C LEU A 31 3.33 4.03 -3.05
N THR A 32 4.56 4.30 -2.62
CA THR A 32 4.92 4.32 -1.20
C THR A 32 4.08 5.40 -0.53
N LYS A 33 3.03 4.97 0.19
CA LYS A 33 2.22 5.85 1.02
C LYS A 33 3.08 6.27 2.21
N CYS A 34 3.62 7.48 2.14
CA CYS A 34 4.42 8.08 3.19
C CYS A 34 4.08 9.56 3.35
N CYS A 35 4.42 10.13 4.50
CA CYS A 35 4.30 11.56 4.72
C CYS A 35 5.31 12.33 3.88
N LYS A 36 4.82 13.22 3.01
CA LYS A 36 5.64 14.18 2.24
C LYS A 36 5.63 15.58 2.84
N ARG A 37 4.69 15.83 3.74
CA ARG A 37 4.51 17.08 4.50
C ARG A 37 4.03 16.71 5.90
N VAL A 38 4.33 17.57 6.85
CA VAL A 38 3.91 17.44 8.25
C VAL A 38 3.06 18.63 8.66
N SER A 39 2.24 18.44 9.70
CA SER A 39 1.46 19.47 10.36
C SER A 39 1.85 19.59 11.83
N ASN A 40 1.76 20.79 12.39
CA ASN A 40 1.89 21.03 13.82
C ASN A 40 0.53 21.13 14.54
N ALA A 41 -0.57 20.92 13.82
CA ALA A 41 -1.92 20.98 14.39
C ALA A 41 -2.14 19.86 15.43
N THR A 42 -2.70 20.21 16.59
CA THR A 42 -3.03 19.26 17.64
C THR A 42 -4.11 18.28 17.19
N ILE A 43 -3.86 16.99 17.38
CA ILE A 43 -4.79 15.91 17.01
C ILE A 43 -5.38 15.29 18.28
N PRO A 44 -6.71 15.40 18.51
CA PRO A 44 -7.35 14.73 19.64
C PRO A 44 -7.54 13.22 19.39
N LYS A 45 -7.67 12.44 20.46
CA LYS A 45 -8.03 11.01 20.42
C LYS A 45 -7.09 10.17 19.54
N ILE A 46 -5.81 10.13 19.91
CA ILE A 46 -4.81 9.29 19.24
C ILE A 46 -4.95 7.86 19.77
N THR A 47 -5.14 6.91 18.87
CA THR A 47 -5.28 5.48 19.23
C THR A 47 -3.96 4.73 19.10
N ALA A 48 -3.09 5.18 18.20
CA ALA A 48 -1.75 4.64 18.01
C ALA A 48 -0.87 5.65 17.27
N TYR A 49 0.44 5.42 17.25
CA TYR A 49 1.36 6.20 16.43
C TYR A 49 2.46 5.34 15.81
N ARG A 50 3.08 5.84 14.74
CA ARG A 50 4.27 5.26 14.12
C ARG A 50 5.26 6.37 13.79
N GLU A 51 6.54 6.10 13.98
CA GLU A 51 7.61 7.00 13.52
C GLU A 51 7.98 6.67 12.07
N GLN A 52 8.12 7.71 11.26
CA GLN A 52 8.56 7.63 9.88
C GLN A 52 9.92 8.32 9.75
N MET A 53 10.93 7.55 9.35
CA MET A 53 12.25 8.09 9.00
C MET A 53 12.16 8.93 7.71
N ALA A 54 13.00 9.95 7.59
CA ALA A 54 13.15 10.70 6.36
C ALA A 54 13.80 9.84 5.26
N PHE A 55 13.15 9.79 4.09
CA PHE A 55 13.71 9.15 2.90
C PHE A 55 13.04 9.73 1.67
N SER A 56 13.77 10.39 0.76
CA SER A 56 13.18 11.08 -0.39
C SER A 56 12.25 10.16 -1.21
N PRO A 57 10.98 10.55 -1.48
CA PRO A 57 10.36 11.88 -1.31
C PRO A 57 9.64 12.10 0.04
N CYS A 58 9.79 11.19 1.00
CA CYS A 58 9.19 11.22 2.33
C CYS A 58 10.03 12.07 3.30
N VAL A 59 9.34 12.79 4.18
CA VAL A 59 9.96 13.59 5.24
C VAL A 59 9.94 12.83 6.57
N GLU A 60 10.76 13.28 7.52
CA GLU A 60 10.68 12.82 8.91
C GLU A 60 9.30 13.19 9.47
N ALA A 61 8.57 12.23 10.05
CA ALA A 61 7.22 12.46 10.54
C ALA A 61 6.84 11.47 11.64
N VAL A 62 5.93 11.87 12.53
CA VAL A 62 5.17 10.95 13.38
C VAL A 62 3.78 10.79 12.79
N VAL A 63 3.44 9.57 12.36
CA VAL A 63 2.13 9.21 11.83
C VAL A 63 1.22 8.88 13.00
N LEU A 64 0.24 9.74 13.25
CA LEU A 64 -0.78 9.53 14.28
C LEU A 64 -2.00 8.85 13.67
N TYR A 65 -2.50 7.83 14.36
CA TYR A 65 -3.76 7.17 14.03
C TYR A 65 -4.83 7.69 14.97
N SER A 66 -5.93 8.17 14.40
CA SER A 66 -7.10 8.61 15.15
C SER A 66 -8.34 8.13 14.43
N ASP A 67 -9.14 7.31 15.11
CA ASP A 67 -10.30 6.61 14.55
C ASP A 67 -9.96 5.87 13.24
N LYS A 68 -10.27 6.48 12.09
CA LYS A 68 -10.06 5.94 10.73
C LYS A 68 -9.13 6.81 9.86
N LYS A 69 -8.46 7.80 10.45
CA LYS A 69 -7.59 8.75 9.75
C LYS A 69 -6.14 8.65 10.23
N GLN A 70 -5.23 8.97 9.33
CA GLN A 70 -3.80 9.08 9.59
C GLN A 70 -3.38 10.54 9.43
N PHE A 71 -2.61 11.04 10.38
CA PHE A 71 -2.11 12.41 10.38
C PHE A 71 -0.60 12.42 10.42
N CYS A 72 0.02 13.11 9.47
CA CYS A 72 1.45 13.35 9.43
C CYS A 72 1.79 14.53 10.34
N THR A 73 2.41 14.27 11.48
CA THR A 73 2.75 15.28 12.49
C THR A 73 4.24 15.53 12.51
N ASP A 74 4.63 16.78 12.75
CA ASP A 74 6.03 17.16 12.94
C ASP A 74 6.55 16.49 14.23
N PRO A 75 7.65 15.71 14.17
CA PRO A 75 8.23 15.09 15.37
C PRO A 75 8.65 16.11 16.43
N ARG A 76 8.82 17.39 16.07
CA ARG A 76 9.24 18.48 16.96
C ARG A 76 8.06 19.25 17.57
N ALA A 77 6.82 18.84 17.30
CA ALA A 77 5.64 19.49 17.84
C ALA A 77 5.64 19.46 19.39
N PRO A 78 5.57 20.61 20.10
CA PRO A 78 5.72 20.66 21.56
C PRO A 78 4.68 19.85 22.35
N TRP A 79 3.48 19.69 21.80
CA TRP A 79 2.37 18.96 22.42
C TRP A 79 2.46 17.44 22.25
N LEU A 80 3.31 16.97 21.33
CA LEU A 80 3.39 15.58 20.91
C LEU A 80 3.85 14.63 22.03
N PRO A 81 4.93 14.94 22.80
CA PRO A 81 5.39 14.04 23.85
C PRO A 81 4.32 13.76 24.92
N GLU A 82 3.59 14.80 25.33
CA GLU A 82 2.51 14.66 26.30
C GLU A 82 1.35 13.83 25.74
N SER A 83 1.01 14.05 24.47
CA SER A 83 -0.12 13.38 23.80
C SER A 83 0.16 11.92 23.45
N LEU A 84 1.42 11.51 23.39
CA LEU A 84 1.82 10.12 23.13
C LEU A 84 1.97 9.27 24.41
N LYS A 85 1.85 9.86 25.60
CA LYS A 85 1.92 9.11 26.87
C LYS A 85 0.81 8.06 26.91
N GLY A 86 1.21 6.80 27.07
CA GLY A 86 0.27 5.67 27.12
C GLY A 86 -0.36 5.28 25.78
N VAL A 87 0.03 5.92 24.68
CA VAL A 87 -0.40 5.54 23.33
C VAL A 87 0.55 4.45 22.79
N PRO A 88 0.04 3.36 22.19
CA PRO A 88 0.88 2.32 21.63
C PRO A 88 1.62 2.79 20.37
N LYS A 89 2.92 2.45 20.29
CA LYS A 89 3.75 2.60 19.10
C LYS A 89 3.61 1.38 18.19
N ILE A 90 3.26 1.60 16.94
CA ILE A 90 3.20 0.57 15.89
C ILE A 90 4.50 0.66 15.08
N SER A 91 5.20 -0.47 14.95
CA SER A 91 6.44 -0.58 14.15
C SER A 91 6.12 -0.72 12.67
#